data_AF-A0A7S1A3E2-F1
#
_entry.id   AF-A0A7S1A3E2-F1
#
_cell.length_a   1.000
_cell.length_b   1.000
_cell.length_c   1.000
_cell.angle_alpha   90.00
_cell.angle_beta   90.00
_cell.angle_gamma   90.00
#
_symmetry.space_group_name_H-M   'P 1'
#
loop_
_entity.id
_entity.type
_entity.pdbx_description
1 polymer ?
#
loop_
_entity_poly.entity_id
_entity_poly.type
_entity_poly.pdbx_seq_one_letter_code
_entity_poly.pdbx_strand_id
1 'polypeptide(L)'
;ATHNVEDVEDLKMYFGSLSQSMLSLSMSMSGGVDWSSLFYPLADISEFYGFVFIVFITVSVLAVFNIITSIFVTDAIEVAHMDIDLRMQGEKEQSRQAVKELSRIFHCMDTAKTGVLTSMDLEDAIDNEELRTCFALLGLQITDAVS
;
A
#
# COMPACT_ATOMS: atom_id res chain seq x y z
N ALA A 1 49.72 30.89 -6.86
CA ALA A 1 50.67 30.12 -6.02
C ALA A 1 50.05 29.69 -4.70
N THR A 2 49.05 30.39 -4.17
CA THR A 2 48.36 30.06 -2.90
C THR A 2 47.28 28.97 -3.03
N HIS A 3 46.49 28.97 -4.12
CA HIS A 3 45.42 27.98 -4.36
C HIS A 3 45.91 26.52 -4.28
N ASN A 4 46.98 26.21 -5.01
CA ASN A 4 47.59 24.87 -5.02
C ASN A 4 48.11 24.36 -3.66
N VAL A 5 48.29 25.23 -2.66
CA VAL A 5 48.79 24.83 -1.34
C VAL A 5 47.62 24.47 -0.42
N GLU A 6 46.54 25.25 -0.47
CA GLU A 6 45.29 24.95 0.25
C GLU A 6 44.68 23.63 -0.24
N ASP A 7 44.59 23.41 -1.56
CA ASP A 7 44.02 22.17 -2.12
C ASP A 7 44.77 20.92 -1.67
N VAL A 8 46.10 21.03 -1.51
CA VAL A 8 46.96 19.91 -1.09
C VAL A 8 46.83 19.63 0.41
N GLU A 9 46.64 20.66 1.22
CA GLU A 9 46.38 20.50 2.66
C GLU A 9 45.00 19.86 2.89
N ASP A 10 43.97 20.31 2.17
CA ASP A 10 42.62 19.75 2.24
C ASP A 10 42.58 18.29 1.78
N LEU A 11 43.25 17.99 0.67
CA LEU A 11 43.34 16.61 0.19
C LEU A 11 44.05 15.70 1.22
N LYS A 12 45.10 16.19 1.87
CA LYS A 12 45.81 15.42 2.90
C LYS A 12 44.99 15.28 4.17
N MET A 13 44.16 16.26 4.51
CA MET A 13 43.25 16.22 5.64
C MET A 13 42.14 15.18 5.43
N TYR A 14 41.49 15.19 4.26
CA TYR A 14 40.33 14.35 3.96
C TYR A 14 40.69 12.97 3.39
N PHE A 15 41.81 12.86 2.65
CA PHE A 15 42.22 11.66 1.91
C PHE A 15 43.65 11.19 2.25
N GLY A 16 44.27 11.71 3.32
CA GLY A 16 45.65 11.36 3.70
C GLY A 16 45.86 9.90 4.12
N SER A 17 44.79 9.17 4.43
CA SER A 17 44.78 7.75 4.74
C SER A 17 43.47 7.10 4.32
N LEU A 18 43.45 5.76 4.25
CA LEU A 18 42.25 5.01 3.89
C LEU A 18 41.10 5.26 4.88
N SER A 19 41.39 5.30 6.19
CA SER A 19 40.38 5.54 7.22
C SER A 19 39.81 6.97 7.14
N GLN A 20 40.67 7.97 6.90
CA GLN A 20 40.21 9.34 6.65
C GLN A 20 39.35 9.42 5.40
N SER A 21 39.73 8.73 4.33
CA SER A 21 38.94 8.69 3.09
C SER A 21 37.56 8.09 3.33
N MET A 22 37.47 6.95 4.03
CA MET A 22 36.19 6.33 4.40
C MET A 22 35.33 7.24 5.28
N LEU A 23 35.94 7.96 6.23
CA LEU A 23 35.26 8.92 7.08
C LEU A 23 34.73 10.10 6.25
N SER A 24 35.54 10.68 5.37
CA SER A 24 35.17 11.78 4.49
C SER A 24 34.00 11.42 3.57
N LEU A 25 34.02 10.23 2.97
CA LEU A 25 32.91 9.70 2.17
C LEU A 25 31.63 9.50 3.01
N SER A 26 31.77 9.09 4.27
CA SER A 26 30.62 8.95 5.18
C SER A 26 30.07 10.31 5.63
N MET A 27 30.95 11.30 5.84
CA MET A 27 30.57 12.66 6.20
C MET A 27 29.85 13.36 5.03
N SER A 28 30.31 13.18 3.79
CA SER A 28 29.64 13.77 2.63
C SER A 28 28.27 13.16 2.35
N MET A 29 28.08 11.87 2.66
CA MET A 29 26.77 11.22 2.58
C MET A 29 25.80 11.70 3.67
N SER A 30 26.29 11.87 4.90
CA SER A 30 25.46 12.24 6.06
C SER A 30 25.22 13.74 6.21
N GLY A 31 25.84 14.58 5.36
CA GLY A 31 25.76 16.04 5.46
C GLY A 31 26.68 16.65 6.52
N GLY A 32 27.67 15.89 7.01
CA GLY A 32 28.69 16.37 7.95
C GLY A 32 29.73 17.29 7.30
N VAL A 33 29.97 17.14 6.00
CA VAL A 33 30.75 18.06 5.18
C VAL A 33 30.04 18.26 3.84
N ASP A 34 30.15 19.46 3.27
CA ASP A 34 29.63 19.69 1.94
C ASP A 34 30.40 18.83 0.92
N TRP A 35 29.66 18.07 0.11
CA TRP A 35 30.26 17.15 -0.85
C TRP A 35 31.07 17.88 -1.93
N SER A 36 30.72 19.14 -2.23
CA SER A 36 31.45 19.95 -3.21
C SER A 36 32.86 20.29 -2.72
N SER A 37 33.05 20.52 -1.42
CA SER A 37 34.36 20.75 -0.81
C SER A 37 35.31 19.56 -0.94
N LEU A 38 34.78 18.34 -1.06
CA LEU A 38 35.59 17.16 -1.35
C LEU A 38 35.78 16.92 -2.85
N PHE A 39 34.81 17.34 -3.66
CA PHE A 39 34.81 17.13 -5.11
C PHE A 39 35.86 17.98 -5.82
N TYR A 40 35.94 19.29 -5.55
CA TYR A 40 36.86 20.18 -6.28
C TYR A 40 38.34 19.74 -6.15
N PRO A 41 38.87 19.46 -4.94
CA PRO A 41 40.26 19.00 -4.81
C PRO A 41 40.52 17.65 -5.50
N LEU A 42 39.52 16.75 -5.55
CA LEU A 42 39.63 15.47 -6.27
C LEU A 42 39.63 15.66 -7.79
N ALA A 43 38.78 16.56 -8.29
CA ALA A 43 38.66 16.85 -9.71
C ALA A 43 39.90 17.57 -10.26
N ASP A 44 40.50 18.45 -9.45
CA ASP A 44 41.74 19.18 -9.82
C ASP A 44 42.95 18.25 -9.97
N ILE A 45 42.96 17.10 -9.29
CA ILE A 45 43.98 16.05 -9.46
C ILE A 45 43.74 15.27 -10.75
N SER A 46 42.49 14.82 -10.93
CA SER A 46 42.05 14.10 -12.12
C SER A 46 40.54 14.09 -12.20
N GLU A 47 40.02 14.44 -13.37
CA GLU A 47 38.59 14.34 -13.69
C GLU A 47 38.02 12.94 -13.43
N PHE A 48 38.84 11.89 -13.53
CA PHE A 48 38.44 10.51 -13.22
C PHE A 48 38.05 10.34 -11.75
N TYR A 49 38.82 10.90 -10.81
CA TYR A 49 38.50 10.80 -9.38
C TYR A 49 37.23 11.59 -9.03
N GLY A 50 37.06 12.77 -9.65
CA GLY A 50 35.82 13.53 -9.56
C GLY A 50 34.62 12.73 -10.06
N PHE A 51 34.73 12.07 -11.22
CA PHE A 51 33.67 11.21 -11.77
C PHE A 51 33.31 10.05 -10.83
N VAL A 52 34.31 9.33 -10.30
CA VAL A 52 34.08 8.22 -9.35
C VAL A 52 33.38 8.72 -8.09
N PHE A 53 33.75 9.89 -7.57
CA PHE A 53 33.12 10.50 -6.41
C PHE A 53 31.65 10.87 -6.67
N ILE A 54 31.33 11.42 -7.85
CA ILE A 54 29.94 11.71 -8.25
C ILE A 54 29.10 10.44 -8.36
N VAL A 55 29.66 9.36 -8.92
CA VAL A 55 28.97 8.06 -8.97
C VAL A 55 28.69 7.55 -7.56
N PHE A 56 29.66 7.64 -6.65
CA PHE A 56 29.47 7.28 -5.24
C PHE A 56 28.33 8.06 -4.59
N ILE A 57 28.30 9.39 -4.71
CA ILE A 57 27.24 10.24 -4.15
C ILE A 57 25.89 9.87 -4.76
N THR A 58 25.81 9.74 -6.08
CA THR A 58 24.57 9.43 -6.80
C THR A 58 24.00 8.09 -6.36
N VAL A 59 24.81 7.04 -6.32
CA VAL A 59 24.37 5.70 -5.89
C VAL A 59 23.93 5.72 -4.43
N SER A 60 24.66 6.42 -3.56
CA SER A 60 24.32 6.52 -2.14
C SER A 60 22.98 7.24 -1.92
N VAL A 61 22.78 8.36 -2.61
CA VAL A 61 21.53 9.12 -2.57
C VAL A 61 20.37 8.29 -3.12
N LEU A 62 20.54 7.63 -4.28
CA LEU A 62 19.53 6.73 -4.84
C LEU A 62 19.22 5.54 -3.92
N ALA A 63 20.22 4.99 -3.22
CA ALA A 63 20.01 3.91 -2.26
C ALA A 63 19.13 4.36 -1.09
N VAL A 64 19.41 5.55 -0.53
CA VAL A 64 18.58 6.14 0.54
C VAL A 64 17.16 6.42 0.02
N PHE A 65 17.02 7.02 -1.16
CA PHE A 65 15.72 7.26 -1.77
C PHE A 65 14.95 5.95 -1.99
N ASN A 66 15.59 4.88 -2.48
CA ASN A 66 14.94 3.60 -2.69
C ASN A 66 14.42 3.01 -1.38
N ILE A 67 15.17 3.12 -0.27
CA ILE A 67 14.71 2.68 1.06
C ILE A 67 13.47 3.46 1.47
N ILE A 68 13.53 4.79 1.37
CA ILE A 68 12.43 5.67 1.75
C ILE A 68 11.19 5.42 0.88
N THR A 69 11.35 5.37 -0.44
CA THR A 69 10.27 5.07 -1.38
C THR A 69 9.67 3.70 -1.12
N SER A 70 10.48 2.68 -0.83
CA SER A 70 9.97 1.34 -0.50
C SER A 70 9.06 1.35 0.72
N ILE A 71 9.39 2.13 1.76
CA ILE A 71 8.55 2.27 2.95
C ILE A 71 7.20 2.90 2.57
N PHE A 72 7.23 4.05 1.89
CA PHE A 72 6.01 4.75 1.50
C PHE A 72 5.12 3.93 0.54
N VAL A 73 5.72 3.19 -0.39
CA VAL A 73 4.99 2.31 -1.30
C VAL A 73 4.31 1.19 -0.53
N THR A 74 4.99 0.61 0.47
CA THR A 74 4.40 -0.45 1.32
C THR A 74 3.21 0.09 2.11
N ASP A 75 3.36 1.25 2.75
CA ASP A 75 2.26 1.89 3.50
C ASP A 75 1.07 2.22 2.60
N ALA A 76 1.32 2.77 1.40
CA ALA A 76 0.26 3.08 0.43
C ALA A 76 -0.50 1.83 -0.03
N ILE A 77 0.22 0.72 -0.25
CA ILE A 77 -0.37 -0.57 -0.62
C ILE A 77 -1.19 -1.14 0.56
N GLU A 78 -0.70 -1.06 1.79
CA GLU A 78 -1.41 -1.55 2.98
C GLU A 78 -2.74 -0.81 3.18
N VAL A 79 -2.74 0.52 3.07
CA VAL A 79 -3.97 1.34 3.14
C VAL A 79 -4.96 0.94 2.04
N ALA A 80 -4.49 0.74 0.80
CA ALA A 80 -5.35 0.30 -0.29
C ALA A 80 -5.96 -1.09 -0.04
N HIS A 81 -5.20 -2.02 0.55
CA HIS A 81 -5.70 -3.34 0.92
C HIS A 81 -6.73 -3.29 2.06
N MET A 82 -6.49 -2.46 3.08
CA MET A 82 -7.42 -2.30 4.19
C MET A 82 -8.80 -1.81 3.71
N ASP A 83 -8.84 -0.88 2.75
CA ASP A 83 -10.10 -0.43 2.14
C ASP A 83 -10.84 -1.55 1.42
N ILE A 84 -10.13 -2.44 0.72
CA ILE A 84 -10.72 -3.60 0.03
C ILE A 84 -11.27 -4.60 1.05
N ASP A 85 -10.51 -4.91 2.10
CA ASP A 85 -10.92 -5.85 3.15
C ASP A 85 -12.15 -5.37 3.91
N LEU A 86 -12.21 -4.07 4.23
CA LEU A 86 -13.38 -3.45 4.87
C LEU A 86 -14.62 -3.55 3.97
N ARG A 87 -14.48 -3.31 2.66
CA ARG A 87 -15.59 -3.45 1.70
C ARG A 87 -16.06 -4.88 1.58
N MET A 88 -15.14 -5.85 1.48
CA MET A 88 -15.48 -7.28 1.45
C MET A 88 -16.19 -7.74 2.74
N GLN A 89 -15.75 -7.26 3.91
CA GLN A 89 -16.43 -7.56 5.17
C GLN A 89 -17.84 -6.98 5.20
N GLY A 90 -18.04 -5.75 4.70
CA GLY A 90 -19.34 -5.12 4.58
C GLY A 90 -20.31 -5.91 3.69
N GLU A 91 -19.87 -6.33 2.51
CA GLU A 91 -20.70 -7.15 1.59
C GLU A 91 -21.03 -8.52 2.19
N LYS A 92 -20.07 -9.17 2.86
CA LYS A 92 -20.30 -10.47 3.52
C LYS A 92 -21.32 -10.35 4.65
N GLU A 93 -21.28 -9.27 5.42
CA GLU A 93 -22.25 -9.03 6.49
C GLU A 93 -23.64 -8.74 5.92
N GLN A 94 -23.75 -7.94 4.85
CA GLN A 94 -25.02 -7.73 4.15
C GLN A 94 -25.61 -9.04 3.60
N SER A 95 -24.78 -9.89 2.98
CA SER A 95 -25.20 -11.20 2.49
C SER A 95 -25.70 -12.10 3.64
N ARG A 96 -24.99 -12.12 4.77
CA ARG A 96 -25.42 -12.87 5.97
C ARG A 96 -26.75 -12.36 6.52
N GLN A 97 -26.95 -11.05 6.55
CA GLN A 97 -28.20 -10.45 7.01
C GLN A 97 -29.36 -10.79 6.06
N ALA A 98 -29.15 -10.73 4.75
CA ALA A 98 -30.13 -11.13 3.76
C ALA A 98 -30.53 -12.61 3.90
N VAL A 99 -29.56 -13.52 4.08
CA VAL A 99 -29.83 -14.94 4.33
C VAL A 99 -30.61 -15.16 5.63
N LYS A 100 -30.29 -14.40 6.69
CA LYS A 100 -31.02 -14.46 7.96
C LYS A 100 -32.48 -14.04 7.81
N GLU A 101 -32.74 -12.92 7.13
CA GLU A 101 -34.11 -12.45 6.87
C GLU A 101 -34.87 -13.43 5.98
N LEU A 102 -34.24 -13.94 4.92
CA LEU A 102 -34.84 -14.94 4.05
C LEU A 102 -35.19 -16.23 4.84
N SER A 103 -34.29 -16.69 5.70
CA SER A 103 -34.55 -17.85 6.56
C SER A 103 -35.68 -17.61 7.56
N ARG A 104 -35.83 -16.37 8.06
CA ARG A 104 -36.96 -15.98 8.93
C ARG A 104 -38.28 -16.05 8.17
N ILE A 105 -38.32 -15.50 6.96
CA ILE A 105 -39.49 -15.52 6.09
C ILE A 105 -39.89 -16.95 5.73
N PHE A 106 -38.94 -17.79 5.30
CA PHE A 106 -39.20 -19.21 5.03
C PHE A 106 -39.74 -19.96 6.25
N HIS A 107 -39.25 -19.63 7.45
CA HIS A 107 -39.78 -20.23 8.67
C HIS A 107 -41.19 -19.76 9.03
N CYS A 108 -41.57 -18.53 8.67
CA CYS A 108 -42.94 -18.05 8.83
C CYS A 108 -43.92 -18.71 7.85
N MET A 109 -43.47 -19.11 6.67
CA MET A 109 -44.29 -19.80 5.66
C MET A 109 -44.42 -21.30 5.92
N ASP A 110 -43.42 -21.95 6.54
CA ASP A 110 -43.48 -23.37 6.94
C ASP A 110 -44.34 -23.58 8.20
N THR A 111 -45.66 -23.37 8.06
CA THR A 111 -46.64 -23.52 9.14
C THR A 111 -46.68 -24.94 9.72
N ALA A 112 -46.33 -25.94 8.89
CA ALA A 112 -46.29 -27.35 9.27
C ALA A 112 -44.97 -27.75 9.98
N LYS A 113 -43.98 -26.84 10.07
CA LYS A 113 -42.64 -27.08 10.65
C LYS A 113 -41.94 -28.32 10.07
N THR A 114 -42.17 -28.58 8.80
CA THR A 114 -41.60 -29.76 8.11
C THR A 114 -40.17 -29.52 7.63
N GLY A 115 -39.73 -28.26 7.60
CA GLY A 115 -38.47 -27.82 7.00
C GLY A 115 -38.51 -27.79 5.47
N VAL A 116 -39.70 -28.00 4.87
CA VAL A 116 -39.92 -28.05 3.42
C VAL A 116 -41.08 -27.13 3.08
N LEU A 117 -40.89 -26.24 2.10
CA LEU A 117 -41.97 -25.41 1.57
C LEU A 117 -42.71 -26.17 0.49
N THR A 118 -44.03 -26.29 0.64
CA THR A 118 -44.90 -26.83 -0.40
C THR A 118 -45.34 -25.73 -1.36
N SER A 119 -45.83 -26.11 -2.55
CA SER A 119 -46.36 -25.15 -3.52
C SER A 119 -47.55 -24.36 -2.98
N MET A 120 -48.36 -24.93 -2.08
CA MET A 120 -49.46 -24.22 -1.41
C MET A 120 -48.93 -23.16 -0.43
N ASP A 121 -47.88 -23.47 0.35
CA ASP A 121 -47.27 -22.48 1.26
C ASP A 121 -46.69 -21.28 0.49
N LEU A 122 -46.25 -21.52 -0.75
CA LEU A 122 -45.74 -20.48 -1.63
C LEU A 122 -46.87 -19.64 -2.25
N GLU A 123 -47.98 -20.27 -2.69
CA GLU A 123 -49.17 -19.55 -3.18
C GLU A 123 -49.77 -18.65 -2.09
N ASP A 124 -49.95 -19.17 -0.87
CA ASP A 124 -50.45 -18.40 0.27
C ASP A 124 -49.53 -17.22 0.63
N ALA A 125 -48.22 -17.38 0.42
CA ALA A 125 -47.24 -16.32 0.65
C ALA A 125 -47.22 -15.24 -0.43
N ILE A 126 -47.55 -15.59 -1.68
CA ILE A 126 -47.65 -14.64 -2.79
C ILE A 126 -48.90 -13.76 -2.65
N ASP A 127 -49.98 -14.30 -2.11
CA ASP A 127 -51.20 -13.57 -1.81
C ASP A 127 -51.07 -12.65 -0.57
N ASN A 128 -50.03 -12.83 0.24
CA ASN A 128 -49.74 -11.99 1.41
C ASN A 128 -48.88 -10.77 1.03
N GLU A 129 -49.48 -9.58 1.10
CA GLU A 129 -48.86 -8.30 0.74
C GLU A 129 -47.59 -7.96 1.55
N GLU A 130 -47.51 -8.36 2.83
CA GLU A 130 -46.31 -8.17 3.66
C GLU A 130 -45.14 -9.04 3.18
N LEU A 131 -45.41 -10.31 2.85
CA LEU A 131 -44.40 -11.25 2.37
C LEU A 131 -43.89 -10.82 0.99
N ARG A 132 -44.78 -10.42 0.08
CA ARG A 132 -44.44 -9.88 -1.25
C ARG A 132 -43.52 -8.67 -1.16
N THR A 133 -43.81 -7.76 -0.23
CA THR A 133 -42.99 -6.56 0.02
C THR A 133 -41.62 -6.94 0.58
N CYS A 134 -41.55 -7.94 1.47
CA CYS A 134 -40.31 -8.43 2.05
C CYS A 134 -39.41 -9.13 1.00
N PHE A 135 -39.98 -9.96 0.12
CA PHE A 135 -39.27 -10.58 -1.00
C PHE A 135 -38.72 -9.54 -1.99
N ALA A 136 -39.51 -8.50 -2.31
CA ALA A 136 -39.08 -7.41 -3.17
C ALA A 136 -37.93 -6.58 -2.56
N LEU A 137 -37.96 -6.32 -1.25
CA LEU A 137 -36.87 -5.66 -0.50
C LEU A 137 -35.57 -6.45 -0.51
N LEU A 138 -35.64 -7.79 -0.57
CA LEU A 138 -34.49 -8.68 -0.70
C LEU A 138 -34.00 -8.83 -2.15
N GLY A 139 -34.58 -8.10 -3.10
CA GLY A 139 -34.23 -8.16 -4.51
C GLY A 139 -34.73 -9.42 -5.24
N LEU A 140 -35.59 -10.21 -4.61
CA LEU A 140 -36.23 -11.37 -5.21
C LEU A 140 -37.49 -10.89 -5.93
N GLN A 141 -37.42 -10.80 -7.26
CA GLN A 141 -38.61 -10.62 -8.06
C GLN A 141 -39.34 -11.96 -8.15
N ILE A 142 -40.45 -12.07 -7.42
CA ILE A 142 -41.42 -13.13 -7.65
C ILE A 142 -42.15 -12.76 -8.94
N THR A 143 -41.54 -13.04 -10.08
CA THR A 143 -42.19 -12.95 -11.39
C THR A 143 -42.64 -14.34 -11.77
N ASP A 144 -43.95 -14.55 -11.60
CA ASP A 144 -44.79 -15.57 -12.23
C ASP A 144 -44.27 -17.02 -12.15
N ALA A 145 -44.36 -17.61 -10.95
CA ALA A 145 -44.31 -19.06 -10.76
C ALA A 145 -45.68 -19.74 -10.94
N VAL A 146 -46.59 -19.13 -11.71
CA VAL A 146 -47.91 -19.71 -11.99
C VAL A 146 -48.12 -19.77 -13.51
N SER A 147 -47.70 -20.88 -14.11
CA SER A 147 -48.28 -21.41 -15.35
C SER A 147 -48.31 -22.93 -15.32
#